data_AF-A0A293MC64-F1
#
_entry.id   AF-A0A293MC64-F1
#
_cell.length_a   1.000
_cell.length_b   1.000
_cell.length_c   1.000
_cell.angle_alpha   90.00
_cell.angle_beta   90.00
_cell.angle_gamma   90.00
#
_symmetry.space_group_name_H-M   'P 1'
#
loop_
_entity.id
_entity.type
_entity.pdbx_description
1 polymer ?
#
loop_
_entity_poly.entity_id
_entity_poly.type
_entity_poly.pdbx_seq_one_letter_code
_entity_poly.pdbx_strand_id
1 'polypeptide(L)'
;MPQEEQSVRKIAQHVGTLEEAHEVKQAVSWTFPQSDGWPFPVFLGSCGRLVFETYMGAPLSSFEGTDWLTRASLAEQLLGIAQQLTDNPTGFALYLTDVSMDNFAVSEQGTVTVVDVENIIIVDRFQLVQERKLGWNRRAEHLLDACHDCLSFESAELCSHYTTDHNFCRVVLPLHDRPQLLRHLQWPTSSSSLFIIWGTATFHT
;
A
#
# COMPACT_ATOMS: atom_id res chain seq x y z
N MET A 1 -14.75 -7.58 21.49
CA MET A 1 -14.85 -7.03 20.12
C MET A 1 -15.07 -5.50 20.11
N PRO A 2 -16.10 -4.88 20.71
CA PRO A 2 -16.32 -3.42 20.57
C PRO A 2 -15.24 -2.53 21.22
N GLN A 3 -14.69 -2.94 22.37
CA GLN A 3 -13.67 -2.15 23.09
C GLN A 3 -12.28 -2.19 22.43
N GLU A 4 -11.96 -3.30 21.79
CA GLU A 4 -10.70 -3.49 21.06
C GLU A 4 -10.69 -2.65 19.79
N GLU A 5 -11.79 -2.69 19.02
CA GLU A 5 -12.01 -1.85 17.84
C GLU A 5 -11.96 -0.34 18.18
N GLN A 6 -12.53 0.08 19.32
CA GLN A 6 -12.41 1.46 19.79
C GLN A 6 -10.99 1.85 20.19
N SER A 7 -10.20 0.90 20.71
CA SER A 7 -8.81 1.13 21.07
C SER A 7 -7.94 1.29 19.82
N VAL A 8 -8.12 0.42 18.82
CA VAL A 8 -7.46 0.52 17.50
C VAL A 8 -7.79 1.85 16.82
N ARG A 9 -9.06 2.29 16.83
CA ARG A 9 -9.47 3.60 16.28
C ARG A 9 -8.76 4.77 16.95
N LYS A 10 -8.67 4.77 18.29
CA LYS A 10 -7.95 5.82 19.03
C LYS A 10 -6.48 5.86 18.65
N ILE A 11 -5.84 4.70 18.50
CA ILE A 11 -4.43 4.63 18.12
C ILE A 11 -4.24 5.08 16.67
N ALA A 12 -5.06 4.59 15.73
CA ALA A 12 -5.03 5.00 14.32
C ALA A 12 -5.22 6.53 14.15
N GLN A 13 -6.15 7.12 14.90
CA GLN A 13 -6.34 8.58 14.94
C GLN A 13 -5.10 9.30 15.49
N HIS A 14 -4.45 8.74 16.51
CA HIS A 14 -3.20 9.28 17.03
C HIS A 14 -2.06 9.18 16.01
N VAL A 15 -1.93 8.06 15.30
CA VAL A 15 -0.93 7.89 14.24
C VAL A 15 -1.07 8.97 13.17
N GLY A 16 -2.31 9.32 12.80
CA GLY A 16 -2.58 10.40 11.85
C GLY A 16 -2.18 11.81 12.32
N THR A 17 -1.74 11.97 13.57
CA THR A 17 -1.23 13.23 14.14
C THR A 17 0.28 13.25 14.37
N LEU A 18 0.96 12.11 14.14
CA LEU A 18 2.41 12.02 14.30
C LEU A 18 3.10 12.65 13.09
N GLU A 19 4.12 13.47 13.34
CA GLU A 19 4.92 14.11 12.30
C GLU A 19 6.28 13.41 12.10
N GLU A 20 6.69 12.60 13.08
CA GLU A 20 7.99 11.93 13.09
C GLU A 20 7.91 10.50 12.54
N ALA A 21 8.66 10.22 11.47
CA ALA A 21 8.73 8.94 10.77
C ALA A 21 8.86 7.71 11.70
N HIS A 22 9.78 7.77 12.65
CA HIS A 22 10.03 6.68 13.59
C HIS A 22 8.86 6.43 14.58
N GLU A 23 8.08 7.47 14.90
CA GLU A 23 6.88 7.34 15.75
C GLU A 23 5.74 6.73 14.94
N VAL A 24 5.57 7.16 13.69
CA VAL A 24 4.60 6.59 12.74
C VAL A 24 4.85 5.09 12.58
N LYS A 25 6.09 4.70 12.25
CA LYS A 25 6.44 3.29 12.06
C LYS A 25 6.16 2.44 13.29
N GLN A 26 6.54 2.92 14.48
CA GLN A 26 6.21 2.22 15.72
C GLN A 26 4.71 2.03 15.90
N ALA A 27 3.93 3.09 15.73
CA ALA A 27 2.50 3.05 15.96
C ALA A 27 1.79 2.15 14.93
N VAL A 28 2.20 2.18 13.66
CA VAL A 28 1.69 1.29 12.61
C VAL A 28 1.98 -0.17 12.95
N SER A 29 3.25 -0.50 13.24
CA SER A 29 3.66 -1.88 13.51
C SER A 29 2.98 -2.47 14.75
N TRP A 30 2.64 -1.64 15.75
CA TRP A 30 1.83 -2.06 16.91
C TRP A 30 0.33 -2.20 16.61
N THR A 31 -0.23 -1.29 15.80
CA THR A 31 -1.69 -1.21 15.56
C THR A 31 -2.16 -2.22 14.53
N PHE A 32 -1.31 -2.53 13.56
CA PHE A 32 -1.59 -3.39 12.43
C PHE A 32 -0.57 -4.55 12.41
N PRO A 33 -0.56 -5.43 13.43
CA PRO A 33 0.49 -6.43 13.56
C PRO A 33 0.34 -7.53 12.50
N GLN A 34 1.46 -8.17 12.17
CA GLN A 34 1.47 -9.33 11.27
C GLN A 34 0.57 -10.48 11.75
N SER A 35 0.41 -10.65 13.07
CA SER A 35 -0.47 -11.66 13.66
C SER A 35 -1.93 -11.53 13.20
N ASP A 36 -2.33 -10.32 12.80
CA ASP A 36 -3.68 -10.00 12.34
C ASP A 36 -3.78 -10.09 10.79
N GLY A 37 -2.72 -10.57 10.15
CA GLY A 37 -2.64 -10.79 8.71
C GLY A 37 -2.10 -9.60 7.92
N TRP A 38 -1.64 -8.53 8.57
CA TRP A 38 -1.04 -7.38 7.86
C TRP A 38 0.32 -7.73 7.24
N PRO A 39 0.66 -7.17 6.07
CA PRO A 39 1.85 -7.54 5.31
C PRO A 39 3.11 -6.80 5.81
N PHE A 40 3.29 -6.74 7.14
CA PHE A 40 4.40 -6.05 7.81
C PHE A 40 5.29 -7.06 8.56
N PRO A 41 6.52 -6.68 8.93
CA PRO A 41 7.36 -7.46 9.84
C PRO A 41 6.70 -7.68 11.21
N VAL A 42 7.15 -8.71 11.93
CA VAL A 42 6.82 -8.84 13.34
C VAL A 42 7.57 -7.75 14.11
N PHE A 43 6.83 -6.88 14.77
CA PHE A 43 7.38 -5.88 15.67
C PHE A 43 7.90 -6.54 16.95
N LEU A 44 9.18 -6.32 17.27
CA LEU A 44 9.85 -6.91 18.43
C LEU A 44 9.99 -5.93 19.59
N GLY A 45 9.95 -4.62 19.32
CA GLY A 45 10.10 -3.57 20.32
C GLY A 45 10.70 -2.29 19.75
N SER A 46 10.80 -1.27 20.59
CA SER A 46 11.49 -0.03 20.26
C SER A 46 12.30 0.51 21.44
N CYS A 47 13.32 1.30 21.15
CA CYS A 47 14.12 2.03 22.13
C CYS A 47 14.43 3.44 21.60
N GLY A 48 13.69 4.44 22.08
CA GLY A 48 13.75 5.80 21.54
C GLY A 48 13.36 5.82 20.07
N ARG A 49 14.31 6.18 19.20
CA ARG A 49 14.14 6.22 17.74
C ARG A 49 14.47 4.91 17.02
N LEU A 50 14.88 3.89 17.78
CA LEU A 50 15.22 2.58 17.21
C LEU A 50 14.00 1.67 17.24
N VAL A 51 13.72 1.02 16.11
CA VAL A 51 12.66 0.02 15.95
C VAL A 51 13.30 -1.33 15.65
N PHE A 52 12.86 -2.36 16.35
CA PHE A 52 13.31 -3.73 16.17
C PHE A 52 12.19 -4.53 15.52
N GLU A 53 12.49 -5.14 14.39
CA GLU A 53 11.56 -5.91 13.56
C GLU A 53 12.25 -7.19 13.05
N THR A 54 11.47 -8.21 12.70
CA THR A 54 12.02 -9.42 12.08
C THR A 54 12.60 -9.13 10.70
N TYR A 55 13.70 -9.79 10.37
CA TYR A 55 14.26 -9.75 9.02
C TYR A 55 13.36 -10.50 8.04
N MET A 56 12.94 -9.82 6.96
CA MET A 56 11.96 -10.35 5.99
C MET A 56 12.59 -10.77 4.66
N GLY A 57 13.92 -10.78 4.56
CA GLY A 57 14.66 -11.17 3.36
C GLY A 57 15.29 -10.00 2.62
N ALA A 58 15.67 -10.24 1.36
CA ALA A 58 16.40 -9.26 0.54
C ALA A 58 15.45 -8.18 0.01
N PRO A 59 15.92 -6.93 -0.20
CA PRO A 59 15.08 -5.87 -0.75
C PRO A 59 14.62 -6.23 -2.16
N LEU A 60 13.40 -5.81 -2.54
CA LEU A 60 12.81 -6.13 -3.84
C LEU A 60 13.67 -5.64 -5.02
N SER A 61 14.42 -4.55 -4.85
CA SER A 61 15.39 -4.03 -5.82
C SER A 61 16.44 -5.07 -6.24
N SER A 62 16.75 -6.05 -5.38
CA SER A 62 17.66 -7.15 -5.71
C SER A 62 17.10 -8.12 -6.75
N PHE A 63 15.80 -8.03 -7.08
CA PHE A 63 15.10 -8.95 -7.98
C PHE A 63 14.84 -8.36 -9.38
N GLU A 64 15.23 -7.11 -9.64
CA GLU A 64 15.06 -6.45 -10.94
C GLU A 64 15.65 -7.25 -12.12
N GLY A 65 16.79 -7.91 -11.88
CA GLY A 65 17.50 -8.71 -12.87
C GLY A 65 17.05 -10.18 -13.00
N THR A 66 16.05 -10.60 -12.24
CA THR A 66 15.56 -11.99 -12.27
C THR A 66 14.68 -12.29 -13.49
N ASP A 67 14.41 -13.58 -13.72
CA ASP A 67 13.57 -14.02 -14.84
C ASP A 67 12.16 -13.42 -14.78
N TRP A 68 11.52 -13.39 -15.95
CA TRP A 68 10.19 -12.80 -16.09
C TRP A 68 9.14 -13.42 -15.17
N LEU A 69 9.15 -14.74 -14.96
CA LEU A 69 8.12 -15.40 -14.16
C LEU A 69 8.25 -15.03 -12.69
N THR A 70 9.49 -14.94 -12.19
CA THR A 70 9.77 -14.44 -10.84
C THR A 70 9.26 -13.01 -10.67
N ARG A 71 9.61 -12.10 -11.59
CA ARG A 71 9.14 -10.70 -11.53
C ARG A 71 7.62 -10.57 -11.63
N ALA A 72 6.97 -11.37 -12.48
CA ALA A 72 5.52 -11.38 -12.61
C ALA A 72 4.83 -11.87 -11.32
N SER A 73 5.38 -12.89 -10.67
CA SER A 73 4.87 -13.39 -9.39
C SER A 73 5.02 -12.37 -8.26
N LEU A 74 6.14 -11.65 -8.21
CA LEU A 74 6.34 -10.57 -7.23
C LEU A 74 5.38 -9.39 -7.48
N ALA A 75 5.17 -9.02 -8.75
CA ALA A 75 4.21 -7.97 -9.12
C ALA A 75 2.77 -8.33 -8.73
N GLU A 76 2.36 -9.59 -8.90
CA GLU A 76 1.06 -10.07 -8.44
C GLU A 76 0.89 -9.89 -6.92
N GLN A 77 1.90 -10.26 -6.14
CA GLN A 77 1.88 -10.08 -4.68
C GLN A 77 1.79 -8.61 -4.28
N LEU A 78 2.53 -7.74 -4.96
CA LEU A 78 2.47 -6.30 -4.70
C LEU A 78 1.09 -5.71 -4.98
N LEU A 79 0.41 -6.16 -6.05
CA LEU A 79 -0.99 -5.79 -6.31
C LEU A 79 -1.93 -6.31 -5.22
N GLY A 80 -1.69 -7.52 -4.70
CA GLY A 80 -2.41 -8.07 -3.56
C GLY A 80 -2.25 -7.22 -2.30
N ILE A 81 -1.02 -6.79 -2.01
CA ILE A 81 -0.72 -5.87 -0.90
C ILE A 81 -1.43 -4.53 -1.11
N ALA A 82 -1.36 -3.94 -2.30
CA ALA A 82 -2.04 -2.68 -2.60
C ALA A 82 -3.56 -2.77 -2.38
N GLN A 83 -4.18 -3.89 -2.79
CA GLN A 83 -5.58 -4.18 -2.52
C GLN A 83 -5.85 -4.31 -1.01
N GLN A 84 -5.05 -5.10 -0.30
CA GLN A 84 -5.21 -5.32 1.15
C GLN A 84 -5.10 -4.01 1.95
N LEU A 85 -4.11 -3.16 1.64
CA LEU A 85 -3.94 -1.88 2.33
C LEU A 85 -5.08 -0.89 2.02
N THR A 86 -5.66 -0.97 0.83
CA THR A 86 -6.75 -0.07 0.39
C THR A 86 -8.12 -0.50 0.88
N ASP A 87 -8.43 -1.80 0.77
CA ASP A 87 -9.76 -2.35 1.00
C ASP A 87 -9.65 -3.71 1.69
N ASN A 88 -9.86 -3.66 3.01
CA ASN A 88 -9.80 -4.79 3.93
C ASN A 88 -10.99 -4.70 4.91
N PRO A 89 -11.29 -5.80 5.62
CA PRO A 89 -12.44 -5.84 6.52
C PRO A 89 -12.27 -5.03 7.81
N THR A 90 -11.10 -4.45 8.09
CA THR A 90 -10.86 -3.70 9.35
C THR A 90 -11.48 -2.30 9.35
N GLY A 91 -11.87 -1.80 8.18
CA GLY A 91 -12.42 -0.45 8.01
C GLY A 91 -11.38 0.66 8.05
N PHE A 92 -10.09 0.33 8.03
CA PHE A 92 -8.99 1.27 7.81
C PHE A 92 -8.43 1.12 6.40
N ALA A 93 -8.12 2.25 5.76
CA ALA A 93 -7.26 2.27 4.58
C ALA A 93 -5.88 2.83 4.96
N LEU A 94 -4.84 2.18 4.47
CA LEU A 94 -3.44 2.52 4.72
C LEU A 94 -2.81 2.91 3.38
N TYR A 95 -2.45 4.18 3.21
CA TYR A 95 -1.91 4.70 1.96
C TYR A 95 -0.42 4.94 2.06
N LEU A 96 0.37 4.20 1.27
CA LEU A 96 1.82 4.35 1.20
C LEU A 96 2.16 5.62 0.43
N THR A 97 2.88 6.56 1.03
CA THR A 97 3.14 7.87 0.40
C THR A 97 4.52 7.98 -0.24
N ASP A 98 5.50 7.22 0.27
CA ASP A 98 6.87 7.17 -0.23
C ASP A 98 7.23 5.72 -0.59
N VAL A 99 6.90 5.32 -1.82
CA VAL A 99 7.05 3.93 -2.28
C VAL A 99 8.27 3.80 -3.18
N SER A 100 9.16 2.91 -2.80
CA SER A 100 10.34 2.45 -3.54
C SER A 100 10.48 0.93 -3.42
N MET A 101 11.29 0.32 -4.28
CA MET A 101 11.54 -1.12 -4.20
C MET A 101 12.24 -1.53 -2.90
N ASP A 102 12.97 -0.63 -2.24
CA ASP A 102 13.64 -0.93 -0.96
C ASP A 102 12.68 -0.92 0.24
N ASN A 103 11.46 -0.37 0.09
CA ASN A 103 10.43 -0.47 1.13
C ASN A 103 9.76 -1.85 1.19
N PHE A 104 10.11 -2.75 0.26
CA PHE A 104 9.63 -4.13 0.24
C PHE A 104 10.80 -5.11 0.37
N ALA A 105 10.57 -6.20 1.09
CA ALA A 105 11.48 -7.32 1.18
C ALA A 105 10.84 -8.60 0.63
N VAL A 106 11.68 -9.47 0.07
CA VAL A 106 11.31 -10.77 -0.46
C VAL A 106 12.01 -11.85 0.35
N SER A 107 11.23 -12.71 0.99
CA SER A 107 11.75 -13.84 1.77
C SER A 107 12.40 -14.89 0.89
N GLU A 108 13.13 -15.84 1.48
CA GLU A 108 13.67 -17.00 0.76
C GLU A 108 12.56 -17.84 0.09
N GLN A 109 11.33 -17.77 0.59
CA GLN A 109 10.17 -18.44 0.03
C GLN A 109 9.49 -17.62 -1.08
N GLY A 110 10.02 -16.45 -1.44
CA GLY A 110 9.46 -15.57 -2.47
C GLY A 110 8.25 -14.75 -2.00
N THR A 111 8.06 -14.59 -0.69
CA THR A 111 6.94 -13.80 -0.13
C THR A 111 7.33 -12.33 0.02
N VAL A 112 6.50 -11.43 -0.51
CA VAL A 112 6.71 -9.98 -0.41
C VAL A 112 6.13 -9.44 0.90
N THR A 113 6.89 -8.59 1.60
CA THR A 113 6.49 -7.87 2.83
C THR A 113 6.83 -6.40 2.71
N VAL A 114 5.97 -5.51 3.23
CA VAL A 114 6.25 -4.07 3.35
C VAL A 114 7.07 -3.83 4.62
N VAL A 115 8.35 -3.47 4.48
CA VAL A 115 9.29 -3.34 5.62
C VAL A 115 9.47 -1.92 6.10
N ASP A 116 9.05 -0.94 5.32
CA ASP A 116 9.10 0.46 5.67
C ASP A 116 7.71 1.10 5.57
N VAL A 117 7.24 1.60 6.71
CA VAL A 117 5.91 2.18 6.92
C VAL A 117 6.01 3.53 7.62
N GLU A 118 7.17 4.18 7.55
CA GLU A 118 7.42 5.50 8.14
C GLU A 118 6.57 6.60 7.51
N ASN A 119 6.23 6.44 6.23
CA ASN A 119 5.47 7.39 5.44
C ASN A 119 4.15 6.76 4.97
N ILE A 120 3.18 6.68 5.89
CA ILE A 120 1.85 6.11 5.63
C ILE A 120 0.74 7.00 6.16
N ILE A 121 -0.34 7.12 5.39
CA ILE A 121 -1.57 7.80 5.82
C ILE A 121 -2.59 6.73 6.20
N ILE A 122 -3.16 6.84 7.40
CA ILE A 122 -4.23 5.95 7.86
C ILE A 122 -5.56 6.70 7.83
N VAL A 123 -6.56 6.10 7.20
CA VAL A 123 -7.90 6.65 7.06
C VAL A 123 -8.92 5.73 7.71
N ASP A 124 -9.66 6.23 8.70
CA ASP A 124 -10.83 5.56 9.28
C ASP A 124 -12.02 5.70 8.32
N ARG A 125 -12.33 4.61 7.60
CA ARG A 125 -13.43 4.59 6.62
C ARG A 125 -14.80 4.58 7.30
N PHE A 126 -14.91 4.10 8.54
CA PHE A 126 -16.16 4.20 9.28
C PHE A 126 -16.47 5.66 9.61
N GLN A 127 -15.45 6.43 10.03
CA GLN A 127 -15.61 7.86 10.27
C GLN A 127 -16.03 8.59 8.99
N LEU A 128 -15.41 8.30 7.85
CA LEU A 128 -15.83 8.83 6.55
C LEU A 128 -17.30 8.57 6.23
N VAL A 129 -17.74 7.32 6.40
CA VAL A 129 -19.14 6.89 6.12
C VAL A 129 -20.12 7.50 7.12
N GLN A 130 -19.71 7.79 8.35
CA GLN A 130 -20.53 8.46 9.36
C GLN A 130 -20.67 9.96 9.08
N GLU A 131 -19.58 10.65 8.77
CA GLU A 131 -19.58 12.09 8.51
C GLU A 131 -20.27 12.47 7.21
N ARG A 132 -20.16 11.62 6.17
CA ARG A 132 -20.77 11.81 4.85
C ARG A 132 -20.52 13.20 4.25
N LYS A 133 -19.31 13.74 4.43
CA LYS A 133 -18.89 15.03 3.84
C LYS A 133 -19.15 15.03 2.33
N LEU A 134 -19.53 16.18 1.77
CA LEU A 134 -19.84 16.28 0.34
C LEU A 134 -18.69 15.72 -0.51
N GLY A 135 -18.99 14.73 -1.37
CA GLY A 135 -17.99 14.10 -2.23
C GLY A 135 -17.35 12.81 -1.69
N TRP A 136 -17.60 12.43 -0.44
CA TRP A 136 -16.95 11.26 0.21
C TRP A 136 -17.04 9.94 -0.56
N ASN A 137 -18.12 9.75 -1.32
CA ASN A 137 -18.41 8.54 -2.08
C ASN A 137 -17.91 8.60 -3.53
N ARG A 138 -17.31 9.72 -3.95
CA ARG A 138 -16.63 9.81 -5.24
C ARG A 138 -15.32 9.04 -5.14
N ARG A 139 -14.86 8.54 -6.29
CA ARG A 139 -13.53 7.95 -6.36
C ARG A 139 -12.51 9.08 -6.41
N ALA A 140 -11.55 9.07 -5.50
CA ALA A 140 -10.32 9.84 -5.63
C ALA A 140 -9.42 9.09 -6.63
N GLU A 141 -9.31 9.63 -7.83
CA GLU A 141 -8.41 9.13 -8.87
C GLU A 141 -7.12 9.92 -8.83
N HIS A 142 -6.01 9.23 -9.00
CA HIS A 142 -4.73 9.91 -9.13
C HIS A 142 -4.73 10.80 -10.38
N LEU A 143 -4.55 12.11 -10.18
CA LEU A 143 -4.34 13.02 -11.30
C LEU A 143 -2.92 12.78 -11.82
N LEU A 144 -2.80 12.23 -13.02
CA LEU A 144 -1.56 12.25 -13.78
C LEU A 144 -1.22 13.71 -14.07
N ASP A 145 -0.49 14.35 -13.16
CA ASP A 145 0.07 15.67 -13.38
C ASP A 145 1.09 15.63 -14.52
N ALA A 146 1.36 16.80 -15.11
CA ALA A 146 2.14 16.99 -16.32
C ALA A 146 3.65 16.67 -16.22
N CYS A 147 4.07 15.86 -15.22
CA CYS A 147 5.44 15.41 -15.09
C CYS A 147 5.55 13.89 -15.24
N HIS A 148 6.61 13.47 -15.92
CA HIS A 148 7.05 12.08 -15.93
C HIS A 148 7.47 11.73 -14.49
N ASP A 149 6.85 10.71 -13.91
CA ASP A 149 7.20 10.10 -12.62
C ASP A 149 6.87 10.85 -11.31
N CYS A 150 6.20 12.01 -11.33
CA CYS A 150 5.67 12.56 -10.08
C CYS A 150 4.24 12.09 -9.83
N LEU A 151 4.14 11.02 -9.07
CA LEU A 151 2.94 10.72 -8.33
C LEU A 151 2.77 11.77 -7.20
N SER A 152 2.12 12.89 -7.49
CA SER A 152 1.73 13.88 -6.48
C SER A 152 0.46 13.40 -5.77
N PHE A 153 0.42 13.41 -4.44
CA PHE A 153 -0.81 13.10 -3.70
C PHE A 153 -1.15 14.25 -2.78
N GLU A 154 -2.44 14.45 -2.59
CA GLU A 154 -2.94 15.37 -1.58
C GLU A 154 -3.51 14.55 -0.42
N SER A 155 -2.96 14.76 0.77
CA SER A 155 -3.43 14.07 1.99
C SER A 155 -4.92 14.32 2.23
N ALA A 156 -5.41 15.53 1.92
CA ALA A 156 -6.81 15.88 2.05
C ALA A 156 -7.72 15.07 1.12
N GLU A 157 -7.29 14.78 -0.10
CA GLU A 157 -8.05 13.96 -1.05
C GLU A 157 -8.12 12.50 -0.58
N LEU A 158 -7.00 11.93 -0.13
CA LEU A 158 -6.94 10.57 0.42
C LEU A 158 -7.80 10.44 1.68
N CYS A 159 -7.77 11.43 2.57
CA CYS A 159 -8.50 11.43 3.83
C CYS A 159 -9.98 11.80 3.72
N SER A 160 -10.47 12.20 2.54
CA SER A 160 -11.88 12.62 2.35
C SER A 160 -12.70 11.67 1.48
N HIS A 161 -12.06 10.72 0.78
CA HIS A 161 -12.72 9.79 -0.13
C HIS A 161 -12.69 8.35 0.38
N TYR A 162 -13.79 7.62 0.18
CA TYR A 162 -13.90 6.21 0.59
C TYR A 162 -13.17 5.25 -0.35
N THR A 163 -13.02 5.64 -1.62
CA THR A 163 -12.44 4.81 -2.68
C THR A 163 -11.33 5.58 -3.37
N THR A 164 -10.14 4.99 -3.47
CA THR A 164 -8.98 5.58 -4.17
C THR A 164 -8.13 4.50 -4.84
N ASP A 165 -7.41 4.87 -5.89
CA ASP A 165 -6.44 4.02 -6.59
C ASP A 165 -4.97 4.24 -6.18
N HIS A 166 -4.73 5.09 -5.17
CA HIS A 166 -3.40 5.54 -4.78
C HIS A 166 -2.38 4.40 -4.61
N ASN A 167 -2.65 3.39 -3.78
CA ASN A 167 -1.71 2.29 -3.55
C ASN A 167 -1.41 1.49 -4.84
N PHE A 168 -2.39 1.33 -5.72
CA PHE A 168 -2.18 0.66 -7.00
C PHE A 168 -1.28 1.48 -7.92
N CYS A 169 -1.54 2.79 -8.03
CA CYS A 169 -0.69 3.69 -8.80
C CYS A 169 0.74 3.70 -8.26
N ARG A 170 0.91 3.74 -6.93
CA ARG A 170 2.21 3.72 -6.26
C ARG A 170 3.02 2.46 -6.52
N VAL A 171 2.36 1.30 -6.57
CA VAL A 171 3.03 0.02 -6.79
C VAL A 171 3.29 -0.26 -8.28
N VAL A 172 2.38 0.12 -9.17
CA VAL A 172 2.47 -0.24 -10.60
C VAL A 172 3.41 0.67 -11.37
N LEU A 173 3.49 1.96 -11.04
CA LEU A 173 4.32 2.91 -11.80
C LEU A 173 5.83 2.65 -11.68
N PRO A 174 6.40 2.33 -10.50
CA PRO A 174 7.81 1.94 -10.39
C PRO A 174 8.14 0.66 -11.15
N LEU A 175 7.14 -0.19 -11.44
CA LEU A 175 7.31 -1.43 -12.19
C LEU A 175 7.18 -1.25 -13.71
N HIS A 176 6.80 -0.04 -14.18
CA HIS A 176 6.44 0.17 -15.57
C HIS A 176 7.26 1.28 -16.24
N ASP A 177 8.10 0.90 -17.20
CA ASP A 177 8.83 1.79 -18.10
C ASP A 177 7.94 2.68 -19.02
N ARG A 178 6.59 2.68 -18.91
CA ARG A 178 5.70 3.53 -19.77
C ARG A 178 4.34 3.92 -19.12
N PRO A 179 4.09 5.19 -18.79
CA PRO A 179 2.90 5.62 -18.02
C PRO A 179 1.53 5.59 -18.72
N GLN A 180 1.37 5.00 -19.92
CA GLN A 180 0.13 5.16 -20.73
C GLN A 180 -0.92 4.04 -20.60
N LEU A 181 -0.65 2.95 -19.89
CA LEU A 181 -1.56 1.79 -19.78
C LEU A 181 -2.60 1.87 -18.66
N LEU A 182 -2.47 2.83 -17.73
CA LEU A 182 -3.34 2.91 -16.54
C LEU A 182 -4.73 3.50 -16.80
N ARG A 183 -4.96 4.20 -17.92
CA ARG A 183 -6.26 4.83 -18.23
C ARG A 183 -7.41 3.86 -18.50
N HIS A 184 -7.12 2.57 -18.74
CA HIS A 184 -8.13 1.57 -19.12
C HIS A 184 -8.36 0.47 -18.08
N LEU A 185 -7.70 0.55 -16.92
CA LEU A 185 -7.93 -0.36 -15.81
C LEU A 185 -9.17 0.05 -15.01
N GLN A 186 -10.34 -0.26 -15.57
CA GLN A 186 -11.59 -0.29 -14.81
C GLN A 186 -11.61 -1.58 -13.99
N TRP A 187 -11.31 -1.47 -12.69
CA TRP A 187 -11.37 -2.60 -11.77
C TRP A 187 -12.82 -2.84 -11.30
N PRO A 188 -13.36 -4.06 -11.46
CA PRO A 188 -14.76 -4.34 -11.16
C PRO A 188 -14.99 -4.43 -9.65
N THR A 189 -16.05 -3.81 -9.17
CA THR A 189 -16.50 -3.84 -7.77
C THR A 189 -17.14 -5.17 -7.34
N SER A 190 -17.00 -6.24 -8.12
CA SER A 190 -17.46 -7.57 -7.73
C SER A 190 -16.85 -8.66 -8.61
N SER A 191 -16.14 -9.59 -7.97
CA SER A 191 -15.90 -10.98 -8.39
C SER A 191 -16.00 -11.26 -9.90
N SER A 192 -14.92 -11.02 -10.66
CA SER A 192 -14.61 -11.74 -11.91
C SER A 192 -13.16 -11.46 -12.31
N SER A 193 -12.49 -12.53 -12.73
CA SER A 193 -11.06 -12.69 -12.95
C SER A 193 -10.34 -11.54 -13.68
N LEU A 194 -9.13 -11.24 -13.20
CA LEU A 194 -8.16 -10.34 -13.81
C LEU A 194 -7.70 -10.91 -15.17
N PHE A 195 -8.10 -10.30 -16.28
CA PHE A 195 -7.42 -10.44 -17.56
C PHE A 195 -6.49 -9.24 -17.74
N ILE A 196 -5.21 -9.43 -17.42
CA ILE A 196 -4.16 -8.51 -17.87
C ILE A 196 -3.71 -9.00 -19.25
N ILE A 197 -4.09 -8.30 -20.31
CA ILE A 197 -3.53 -8.49 -21.65
C ILE A 197 -2.46 -7.40 -21.89
N TRP A 198 -1.36 -7.83 -22.51
CA TRP A 198 -0.30 -7.11 -23.25
C TRP A 198 1.06 -7.01 -22.53
N GLY A 199 2.20 -7.29 -23.19
CA GLY A 199 2.49 -7.19 -24.62
C GLY A 199 3.08 -8.42 -25.31
N THR A 200 2.92 -8.41 -26.63
CA THR A 200 3.47 -9.35 -27.60
C THR A 200 4.98 -9.50 -27.49
N ALA A 201 5.44 -10.73 -27.24
CA ALA A 201 6.81 -11.13 -27.51
C ALA A 201 7.05 -11.10 -29.03
N THR A 202 7.78 -10.10 -29.53
CA THR A 202 8.48 -10.25 -30.82
C THR A 202 9.68 -11.15 -30.59
N PHE A 203 9.52 -12.43 -30.92
CA PHE A 203 10.63 -13.34 -31.12
C PHE A 203 11.38 -12.92 -32.40
N HIS A 204 12.62 -12.47 -32.26
CA HIS A 204 13.59 -12.53 -33.35
C HIS A 204 14.36 -13.85 -33.22
N THR A 205 14.07 -14.78 -34.13
CA THR A 205 15.00 -15.86 -34.52
C THR A 205 16.08 -15.32 -35.44
#